data_AF-A0A534HNY0-F1
#
_entry.id   AF-A0A534HNY0-F1
#
_cell.length_a   1.000
_cell.length_b   1.000
_cell.length_c   1.000
_cell.angle_alpha   90.00
_cell.angle_beta   90.00
_cell.angle_gamma   90.00
#
_symmetry.space_group_name_H-M   'P 1'
#
loop_
_entity.id
_entity.type
_entity.pdbx_description
1 polymer ?
#
loop_
_entity_poly.entity_id
_entity_poly.type
_entity_poly.pdbx_seq_one_letter_code
_entity_poly.pdbx_strand_id
1 'polypeptide(L)'
;MGVSADAVTSGYRFFLGRDPESKEVVATHLGAKDEMHLARALMSSAEFAARKRHFLVRPAEIRELAHLEIESDATLAEINACLEKIK
;
A
#
# COMPACT_ATOMS: atom_id res chain seq x y z
N MET A 1 5.53 -20.05 -3.74
CA MET A 1 4.60 -20.11 -2.60
C MET A 1 3.37 -19.31 -3.01
N GLY A 2 2.17 -19.86 -2.84
CA GLY A 2 0.93 -19.15 -3.19
C GLY A 2 0.69 -17.93 -2.31
N VAL A 3 -0.19 -17.03 -2.74
CA VAL A 3 -0.50 -15.80 -2.03
C VAL A 3 -1.45 -16.08 -0.86
N SER A 4 -1.20 -15.47 0.30
CA SER A 4 -2.08 -15.62 1.47
C SER A 4 -3.32 -14.73 1.36
N ALA A 5 -4.38 -15.06 2.09
CA ALA A 5 -5.59 -14.24 2.13
C ALA A 5 -5.32 -12.83 2.69
N ASP A 6 -4.37 -12.73 3.61
CA ASP A 6 -3.93 -11.46 4.16
C ASP A 6 -3.21 -10.60 3.11
N ALA A 7 -2.33 -11.21 2.31
CA ALA A 7 -1.67 -10.52 1.20
C ALA A 7 -2.67 -10.04 0.12
N VAL A 8 -3.72 -10.83 -0.16
CA VAL A 8 -4.80 -10.39 -1.06
C VAL A 8 -5.54 -9.19 -0.48
N THR A 9 -5.88 -9.24 0.81
CA THR A 9 -6.60 -8.14 1.49
C THR A 9 -5.75 -6.87 1.52
N SER A 10 -4.48 -7.01 1.88
CA SER A 10 -3.50 -5.91 1.86
C SER A 10 -3.31 -5.34 0.46
N GLY A 11 -3.26 -6.17 -0.58
CA GLY A 11 -3.19 -5.74 -1.97
C GLY A 11 -4.45 -4.96 -2.41
N TYR A 12 -5.65 -5.43 -2.05
CA TYR A 12 -6.90 -4.72 -2.31
C TYR A 12 -6.92 -3.34 -1.65
N ARG A 13 -6.53 -3.25 -0.38
CA ARG A 13 -6.44 -1.96 0.34
C ARG A 13 -5.40 -1.04 -0.29
N PHE A 14 -4.25 -1.57 -0.69
CA PHE A 14 -3.17 -0.76 -1.24
C PHE A 14 -3.47 -0.24 -2.65
N PHE A 15 -3.86 -1.13 -3.58
CA PHE A 15 -4.07 -0.75 -4.98
C PHE A 15 -5.46 -0.18 -5.25
N LEU A 16 -6.48 -0.66 -4.54
CA LEU A 16 -7.87 -0.29 -4.76
C LEU A 16 -8.43 0.54 -3.60
N GLY A 17 -7.71 0.78 -2.51
CA GLY A 17 -8.19 1.64 -1.42
C GLY A 17 -9.44 1.13 -0.72
N ARG A 18 -9.78 -0.17 -0.86
CA ARG A 18 -10.95 -0.80 -0.24
C ARG A 18 -10.65 -2.24 0.16
N ASP A 19 -11.44 -2.77 1.07
CA ASP A 19 -11.45 -4.20 1.35
C ASP A 19 -12.06 -4.99 0.17
N PRO A 20 -11.68 -6.27 0.00
CA PRO A 20 -12.36 -7.19 -0.91
C PRO A 20 -13.85 -7.24 -0.59
N GLU A 21 -14.69 -7.21 -1.62
CA GLU A 21 -16.16 -7.16 -1.47
C GLU A 21 -16.73 -8.42 -0.80
N SER A 22 -16.07 -9.56 -0.99
CA SER A 22 -16.47 -10.83 -0.39
C SER A 22 -15.27 -11.79 -0.27
N LYS A 23 -15.47 -12.84 0.51
CA LYS A 23 -14.49 -13.94 0.65
C LYS A 23 -14.26 -14.69 -0.68
N GLU A 24 -15.23 -14.67 -1.59
CA GLU A 24 -15.13 -15.30 -2.92
C GLU A 24 -14.15 -14.54 -3.83
N VAL A 25 -14.13 -13.21 -3.72
CA VAL A 25 -13.14 -12.37 -4.39
C VAL A 25 -11.74 -12.70 -3.88
N VAL A 26 -11.58 -12.88 -2.57
CA VAL A 26 -10.30 -13.32 -1.99
C VAL A 26 -9.91 -14.68 -2.54
N ALA A 27 -10.83 -15.65 -2.56
CA ALA A 27 -10.57 -17.00 -3.08
C ALA A 27 -10.14 -17.02 -4.55
N THR A 28 -10.69 -16.13 -5.36
CA THR A 28 -10.32 -15.98 -6.78
C THR A 28 -8.85 -15.53 -6.93
N HIS A 29 -8.37 -14.72 -6.00
CA HIS A 29 -7.02 -14.15 -6.01
C HIS A 29 -5.99 -15.00 -5.23
N LEU A 30 -6.45 -15.92 -4.38
CA LEU A 30 -5.60 -16.95 -3.75
C LEU A 30 -4.96 -17.88 -4.79
N GLY A 31 -5.56 -18.02 -5.99
CA GLY A 31 -4.99 -18.75 -7.11
C GLY A 31 -3.80 -18.07 -7.80
N ALA A 32 -3.42 -16.85 -7.37
CA ALA A 32 -2.26 -16.17 -7.91
C ALA A 32 -0.96 -16.93 -7.56
N LYS A 33 -0.06 -17.01 -8.55
CA LYS A 33 1.22 -17.72 -8.42
C LYS A 33 2.14 -17.11 -7.37
N ASP A 34 2.11 -15.79 -7.25
CA ASP A 34 2.91 -14.97 -6.35
C ASP A 34 2.29 -13.57 -6.19
N GLU A 35 2.86 -12.77 -5.29
CA GLU A 35 2.42 -11.40 -4.99
C GLU A 35 2.53 -10.46 -6.18
N MET A 36 3.52 -10.64 -7.07
CA MET A 36 3.64 -9.82 -8.27
C MET A 36 2.51 -10.10 -9.27
N HIS A 37 2.11 -11.36 -9.39
CA HIS A 37 0.99 -11.76 -10.23
C HIS A 37 -0.33 -11.18 -9.69
N LEU A 38 -0.51 -11.19 -8.37
CA LEU A 38 -1.63 -10.51 -7.71
C LEU A 38 -1.61 -9.00 -8.02
N ALA A 39 -0.49 -8.33 -7.82
CA ALA A 39 -0.36 -6.89 -8.07
C ALA A 39 -0.67 -6.54 -9.53
N ARG A 40 -0.18 -7.33 -10.50
CA ARG A 40 -0.49 -7.14 -11.92
C ARG A 40 -1.98 -7.31 -12.21
N ALA A 41 -2.64 -8.30 -11.61
CA ALA A 41 -4.07 -8.52 -11.79
C ALA A 41 -4.90 -7.37 -11.22
N LEU A 42 -4.52 -6.84 -10.06
CA LEU A 42 -5.19 -5.69 -9.44
C LEU A 42 -4.99 -4.41 -10.27
N MET A 43 -3.76 -4.15 -10.72
CA MET A 43 -3.42 -2.98 -11.53
C MET A 43 -4.00 -3.01 -12.95
N SER A 44 -4.30 -4.19 -13.50
CA SER A 44 -4.95 -4.33 -14.81
C SER A 44 -6.47 -4.29 -14.75
N SER A 45 -7.06 -4.31 -13.55
CA SER A 45 -8.50 -4.29 -13.35
C SER A 45 -9.13 -2.98 -13.85
N ALA A 46 -10.36 -3.08 -14.36
CA ALA A 46 -11.14 -1.90 -14.75
C ALA A 46 -11.38 -0.95 -13.57
N GLU A 47 -11.46 -1.49 -12.34
CA GLU A 47 -11.57 -0.68 -11.13
C GLU A 47 -10.33 0.19 -10.91
N PHE A 48 -9.13 -0.39 -11.05
CA PHE A 48 -7.89 0.36 -10.95
C PHE A 48 -7.77 1.42 -12.06
N ALA A 49 -8.20 1.10 -13.29
CA ALA A 49 -8.23 2.06 -14.39
C ALA A 49 -9.21 3.22 -14.15
N ALA A 50 -10.39 2.93 -13.61
CA ALA A 50 -11.38 3.94 -13.21
C ALA A 50 -10.84 4.82 -12.08
N ARG A 51 -10.19 4.23 -11.08
CA ARG A 51 -9.55 4.95 -9.98
C ARG A 51 -8.33 5.75 -10.41
N LYS A 52 -7.54 5.30 -11.39
CA LYS A 52 -6.42 6.08 -11.95
C LYS A 52 -6.86 7.45 -12.45
N ARG A 53 -8.07 7.56 -13.03
CA ARG A 53 -8.63 8.85 -13.45
C ARG A 53 -8.97 9.75 -12.25
N HIS A 54 -9.35 9.16 -11.12
CA HIS A 54 -9.53 9.89 -9.86
C HIS A 54 -8.19 10.21 -9.16
N PHE A 55 -7.17 9.36 -9.25
CA PHE A 55 -5.84 9.64 -8.70
C PHE A 55 -5.07 10.73 -9.46
N LEU A 56 -5.45 11.01 -10.71
CA LEU A 56 -4.95 12.16 -11.48
C LEU A 56 -5.62 13.50 -11.05
N VAL A 57 -6.48 13.48 -10.02
CA VAL A 57 -7.21 14.61 -9.44
C VAL A 57 -7.01 14.51 -7.90
N ARG A 58 -6.16 15.26 -7.18
CA ARG A 58 -5.45 16.52 -7.37
C ARG A 58 -4.16 16.44 -6.53
N PRO A 59 -2.99 16.90 -7.04
CA PRO A 59 -1.84 17.22 -6.19
C PRO A 59 -2.16 18.29 -5.13
N ALA A 60 -3.29 18.98 -5.25
CA ALA A 60 -3.69 20.09 -4.39
C ALA A 60 -4.20 19.68 -2.99
N GLU A 61 -4.57 18.41 -2.76
CA GLU A 61 -5.05 17.96 -1.43
C GLU A 61 -3.94 17.41 -0.54
N ILE A 62 -2.71 17.25 -1.04
CA ILE A 62 -1.51 16.93 -0.23
C ILE A 62 -0.85 18.22 0.29
N ARG A 63 -1.59 19.33 0.40
CA ARG A 63 -1.07 20.55 1.05
C ARG A 63 -0.99 20.40 2.58
N GLU A 64 -1.82 19.53 3.13
CA GLU A 64 -1.86 19.22 4.57
C GLU A 64 -0.78 18.18 4.97
N LEU A 65 -0.43 17.26 4.07
CA LEU A 65 0.66 16.30 4.27
C LEU A 65 2.06 16.88 3.94
N ALA A 66 2.13 17.95 3.13
CA ALA A 66 3.38 18.68 2.91
C ALA A 66 3.90 19.40 4.16
N HIS A 67 3.06 19.63 5.18
CA HIS A 67 3.49 20.17 6.47
C HIS A 67 3.89 19.09 7.49
N LEU A 68 3.80 17.81 7.13
CA LEU A 68 4.41 16.71 7.87
C LEU A 68 5.80 16.40 7.30
N GLU A 69 6.57 17.44 6.99
CA GLU A 69 8.02 17.36 7.11
C GLU A 69 8.28 17.18 8.60
N ILE A 70 8.39 15.93 9.06
CA ILE A 70 9.02 15.64 10.34
C ILE A 70 10.49 16.00 10.13
N GLU A 71 10.82 17.28 10.26
CA GLU A 71 12.18 17.73 10.54
C GLU A 71 12.55 17.10 11.87
N SER A 72 13.13 15.92 11.80
CA SER A 72 13.78 15.32 12.94
C SER A 72 15.06 16.11 13.16
N ASP A 73 15.02 17.08 14.07
CA ASP A 73 16.19 17.78 14.63
C ASP A 73 17.15 16.84 15.39
N ALA A 74 16.91 15.53 15.37
CA ALA A 74 17.78 14.55 15.99
C ALA A 74 19.19 14.64 15.42
N THR A 75 20.10 15.06 16.28
CA THR A 75 21.53 15.09 15.98
C THR A 75 22.04 13.67 15.75
N LEU A 76 23.14 13.54 15.03
CA LEU A 76 23.77 12.24 14.74
C LEU A 76 24.07 11.43 16.03
N ALA A 77 24.30 12.13 17.16
CA ALA A 77 24.52 11.53 18.47
C ALA A 77 23.25 10.89 19.04
N GLU A 78 22.09 11.53 18.89
CA GLU A 78 20.80 11.01 19.37
C GLU A 78 20.34 9.80 18.56
N ILE A 79 20.58 9.82 17.24
CA ILE A 79 20.33 8.67 16.36
C ILE A 79 21.15 7.46 16.82
N ASN A 80 22.45 7.64 17.05
CA ASN A 80 23.34 6.57 17.52
C ASN A 80 22.95 6.03 18.90
N ALA A 81 22.57 6.91 19.84
CA ALA A 81 22.10 6.50 21.15
C ALA A 81 20.80 5.69 21.09
N CYS A 82 19.92 6.01 20.14
CA CYS A 82 18.69 5.24 19.93
C CYS A 82 18.98 3.86 19.32
N LEU A 83 19.91 3.78 18.36
CA LEU A 83 20.29 2.52 17.73
C LEU A 83 20.97 1.54 18.69
N GLU A 84 21.75 2.04 19.66
CA GLU A 84 22.39 1.21 20.68
C GLU A 84 21.40 0.61 21.69
N LYS A 85 20.20 1.20 21.87
CA LYS A 85 19.16 0.64 22.75
C LYS A 85 18.36 -0.52 22.12
N ILE A 86 18.50 -0.73 20.81
CA ILE A 86 17.75 -1.75 20.06
C ILE A 86 18.65 -2.98 19.75
N LYS A 87 19.94 -2.92 20.11
CA LYS A 87 20.81 -4.11 20.21
C LYS A 87 20.60 -4.82 21.54
#